data_AF-A0A8D0GT67-F1
#
_entry.id   AF-A0A8D0GT67-F1
#
_cell.length_a   1.000
_cell.length_b   1.000
_cell.length_c   1.000
_cell.angle_alpha   90.00
_cell.angle_beta   90.00
_cell.angle_gamma   90.00
#
_symmetry.space_group_name_H-M   'P 1'
#
loop_
_entity.id
_entity.type
_entity.pdbx_description
1 polymer ?
#
loop_
_entity_poly.entity_id
_entity_poly.type
_entity_poly.pdbx_seq_one_letter_code
_entity_poly.pdbx_strand_id
1 'polypeptide(L)'
;MRIASISKCLTMVAAAKLWEEGKLDLDAPVQKYVPEFPEKEFEGEKVTITTRLLASHLSGIRHYEKDIAKIKEEKEKVNKALKQAKDVTKSNREKELKEKEAKGTGKNDLVKVKSEQEGEAKGHNSKSGRRKKEFDHEEYYLKEKFETVIDSLKIFKNDPLFFKPGSQFLYSTHGFTLLSAVVERASGHKFAD
;
A
#
# COMPACT_ATOMS: atom_id res chain seq x y z
N MET A 1 -20.12 5.10 12.03
CA MET A 1 -19.54 4.04 11.17
C MET A 1 -18.04 4.26 11.05
N ARG A 2 -17.19 3.21 11.12
CA ARG A 2 -15.74 3.31 10.88
C ARG A 2 -15.42 2.73 9.50
N ILE A 3 -14.99 3.55 8.55
CA ILE A 3 -14.74 3.14 7.15
C ILE A 3 -13.30 2.68 6.88
N ALA A 4 -12.46 2.65 7.93
CA ALA A 4 -11.08 2.17 7.88
C ALA A 4 -10.28 2.80 6.72
N SER A 5 -9.51 2.00 5.99
CA SER A 5 -8.59 2.47 4.95
C SER A 5 -9.25 3.12 3.74
N ILE A 6 -10.58 3.09 3.60
CA ILE A 6 -11.29 3.85 2.56
C ILE A 6 -11.04 5.36 2.71
N SER A 7 -10.83 5.85 3.94
CA SER A 7 -10.49 7.26 4.20
C SER A 7 -9.22 7.72 3.48
N LYS A 8 -8.29 6.82 3.14
CA LYS A 8 -7.06 7.18 2.42
C LYS A 8 -7.34 7.78 1.04
N CYS A 9 -8.41 7.34 0.36
CA CYS A 9 -8.81 7.91 -0.92
C CYS A 9 -9.22 9.39 -0.77
N LEU A 10 -9.87 9.76 0.34
CA LEU A 10 -10.23 11.14 0.63
C LEU A 10 -8.98 12.00 0.88
N THR A 11 -8.01 11.49 1.66
CA THR A 11 -6.70 12.14 1.86
C THR A 11 -6.00 12.38 0.53
N MET A 12 -6.02 11.39 -0.39
CA MET A 12 -5.41 11.51 -1.70
C MET A 12 -6.09 12.56 -2.58
N VAL A 13 -7.43 12.67 -2.52
CA VAL A 13 -8.17 13.72 -3.24
C VAL A 13 -7.80 15.11 -2.70
N ALA A 14 -7.71 15.28 -1.38
CA ALA A 14 -7.28 16.54 -0.78
C ALA A 14 -5.83 16.90 -1.18
N ALA A 15 -4.91 15.94 -1.13
CA ALA A 15 -3.54 16.13 -1.56
C ALA A 15 -3.45 16.51 -3.06
N ALA A 16 -4.24 15.85 -3.92
CA ALA A 16 -4.28 16.14 -5.35
C ALA A 16 -4.75 17.58 -5.62
N LYS A 17 -5.82 18.04 -4.94
CA LYS A 17 -6.29 19.43 -5.06
C LYS A 17 -5.22 20.45 -4.66
N LEU A 18 -4.55 20.23 -3.52
CA LEU A 18 -3.49 21.14 -3.06
C LEU A 18 -2.29 21.16 -4.01
N TRP A 19 -2.01 20.02 -4.67
CA TRP A 19 -0.97 19.94 -5.70
C TRP A 19 -1.36 20.72 -6.96
N GLU A 20 -2.60 20.58 -7.43
CA GLU A 20 -3.13 21.37 -8.56
C GLU A 20 -3.12 22.88 -8.28
N GLU A 21 -3.41 23.28 -7.04
CA GLU A 21 -3.34 24.69 -6.59
C GLU A 21 -1.90 25.20 -6.37
N GLY A 22 -0.88 24.36 -6.55
CA GLY A 22 0.53 24.71 -6.32
C GLY A 22 0.92 24.90 -4.84
N LYS A 23 0.03 24.55 -3.91
CA LYS A 23 0.28 24.64 -2.45
C LYS A 23 1.07 23.44 -1.93
N LEU A 24 0.91 22.29 -2.55
CA LEU A 24 1.61 21.05 -2.20
C LEU A 24 2.61 20.68 -3.30
N ASP A 25 3.84 20.44 -2.89
CA ASP A 25 4.91 19.88 -3.71
C ASP A 25 5.10 18.42 -3.30
N LEU A 26 4.90 17.52 -4.27
CA LEU A 26 4.95 16.08 -4.03
C LEU A 26 6.37 15.56 -3.81
N ASP A 27 7.38 16.27 -4.33
CA ASP A 27 8.78 15.85 -4.33
C ASP A 27 9.62 16.63 -3.31
N ALA A 28 9.03 17.63 -2.65
CA ALA A 28 9.64 18.26 -1.50
C ALA A 28 9.80 17.29 -0.30
N PRO A 29 10.84 17.48 0.54
CA PRO A 29 10.94 16.82 1.83
C PRO A 29 9.70 17.08 2.69
N VAL A 30 9.21 16.07 3.41
CA VAL A 30 8.05 16.21 4.31
C VAL A 30 8.25 17.30 5.37
N GLN A 31 9.50 17.55 5.76
CA GLN A 31 9.89 18.61 6.71
C GLN A 31 9.56 20.02 6.21
N LYS A 32 9.39 20.23 4.90
CA LYS A 32 8.89 21.51 4.35
C LYS A 32 7.52 21.88 4.92
N TYR A 33 6.68 20.87 5.18
CA TYR A 33 5.32 21.04 5.67
C TYR A 33 5.19 20.71 7.15
N VAL A 34 5.92 19.70 7.61
CA VAL A 34 5.86 19.16 8.98
C VAL A 34 7.27 19.19 9.59
N PRO A 35 7.77 20.35 10.04
CA PRO A 35 9.12 20.49 10.59
C PRO A 35 9.31 19.68 11.89
N GLU A 36 8.24 19.28 12.57
CA GLU A 36 8.27 18.45 13.78
C GLU A 36 8.57 16.96 13.50
N PHE A 37 8.52 16.54 12.23
CA PHE A 37 8.90 15.19 11.83
C PHE A 37 10.43 15.12 11.64
N PRO A 38 11.14 14.29 12.42
CA PRO A 38 12.59 14.31 12.41
C PRO A 38 13.16 13.87 11.06
N GLU A 39 14.36 14.36 10.74
CA GLU A 39 15.15 13.79 9.66
C GLU A 39 15.37 12.30 9.91
N LYS A 40 15.41 11.52 8.84
CA LYS A 40 15.58 10.07 8.91
C LYS A 40 16.92 9.66 8.36
N GLU A 41 17.48 8.64 8.98
CA GLU A 41 18.69 7.98 8.53
C GLU A 41 18.37 6.50 8.29
N PHE A 42 19.01 5.92 7.28
CA PHE A 42 18.96 4.50 6.99
C PHE A 42 20.37 4.01 6.72
N GLU A 43 20.84 3.02 7.48
CA GLU A 43 22.20 2.48 7.39
C GLU A 43 23.31 3.56 7.53
N GLY A 44 23.05 4.61 8.33
CA GLY A 44 23.99 5.70 8.57
C GLY A 44 23.98 6.82 7.52
N GLU A 45 23.17 6.70 6.48
CA GLU A 45 22.97 7.76 5.48
C GLU A 45 21.69 8.55 5.77
N LYS A 46 21.76 9.88 5.66
CA LYS A 46 20.56 10.73 5.66
C LYS A 46 19.70 10.42 4.45
N VAL A 47 18.42 10.17 4.69
CA VAL A 47 17.44 9.86 3.65
C VAL A 47 16.26 10.81 3.72
N THR A 48 15.77 11.21 2.55
CA THR A 48 14.62 12.11 2.43
C THR A 48 13.35 11.30 2.20
N ILE A 49 12.31 11.64 2.94
CA ILE A 49 10.95 11.18 2.68
C ILE A 49 10.20 12.33 2.03
N THR A 50 9.57 12.07 0.90
CA THR A 50 8.73 13.03 0.18
C THR A 50 7.26 12.65 0.30
N THR A 51 6.38 13.62 0.03
CA THR A 51 4.93 13.40 0.03
C THR A 51 4.53 12.29 -0.96
N ARG A 52 5.17 12.23 -2.13
CA ARG A 52 4.96 11.16 -3.13
C ARG A 52 5.24 9.78 -2.57
N LEU A 53 6.32 9.63 -1.79
CA LEU A 53 6.68 8.35 -1.19
C LEU A 53 5.70 7.92 -0.09
N LEU A 54 5.12 8.87 0.65
CA LEU A 54 4.05 8.58 1.60
C LEU A 54 2.80 8.07 0.87
N ALA A 55 2.33 8.83 -0.11
CA ALA A 55 1.16 8.50 -0.91
C ALA A 55 1.27 7.14 -1.62
N SER A 56 2.50 6.76 -2.00
CA SER A 56 2.79 5.52 -2.73
C SER A 56 3.16 4.33 -1.83
N HIS A 57 3.13 4.47 -0.51
CA HIS A 57 3.56 3.43 0.43
C HIS A 57 5.03 2.97 0.22
N LEU A 58 5.90 3.91 -0.13
CA LEU A 58 7.33 3.69 -0.41
C LEU A 58 8.24 4.38 0.62
N SER A 59 7.70 4.95 1.69
CA SER A 59 8.48 5.79 2.63
C SER A 59 9.38 5.02 3.59
N GLY A 60 9.20 3.71 3.75
CA GLY A 60 9.91 2.92 4.76
C GLY A 60 9.35 3.06 6.18
N ILE A 61 8.32 3.88 6.40
CA ILE A 61 7.65 4.04 7.70
C ILE A 61 6.85 2.76 8.00
N ARG A 62 7.01 2.25 9.22
CA ARG A 62 6.34 1.02 9.66
C ARG A 62 4.81 1.11 9.62
N HIS A 63 4.17 -0.05 9.68
CA HIS A 63 2.74 -0.13 9.96
C HIS A 63 2.53 -0.28 11.48
N TYR A 64 1.51 -1.04 11.91
CA TYR A 64 1.27 -1.30 13.33
C TYR A 64 2.33 -2.23 13.96
N GLU A 65 2.91 -3.15 13.18
CA GLU A 65 4.00 -4.02 13.64
C GLU A 65 5.31 -3.23 13.74
N LYS A 66 5.96 -3.34 14.90
CA LYS A 66 7.22 -2.66 15.24
C LYS A 66 8.43 -3.54 14.93
N ASP A 67 8.25 -4.84 14.92
CA ASP A 67 9.35 -5.78 14.72
C ASP A 67 9.73 -5.91 13.23
N ILE A 68 10.85 -5.30 12.85
CA ILE A 68 11.42 -5.38 11.49
C ILE A 68 11.62 -6.84 11.05
N ALA A 69 12.07 -7.71 11.97
CA ALA A 69 12.35 -9.11 11.68
C ALA A 69 11.10 -9.89 11.26
N LYS A 70 9.96 -9.66 11.93
CA LYS A 70 8.69 -10.32 11.58
C LYS A 70 8.22 -9.92 10.18
N ILE A 71 8.33 -8.63 9.83
CA ILE A 71 7.94 -8.17 8.50
C ILE A 71 8.88 -8.73 7.42
N LYS A 72 10.20 -8.79 7.67
CA LYS A 72 11.15 -9.41 6.74
C LYS A 72 10.81 -10.88 6.49
N GLU A 73 10.56 -11.65 7.55
CA GLU A 73 10.19 -13.06 7.46
C GLU A 73 8.87 -13.25 6.67
N GLU A 74 7.87 -12.40 6.91
CA GLU A 74 6.60 -12.46 6.19
C GLU A 74 6.76 -12.09 4.71
N LYS A 75 7.56 -11.07 4.38
CA LYS A 75 7.89 -10.70 3.00
C LYS A 75 8.63 -11.82 2.26
N GLU A 76 9.60 -12.47 2.90
CA GLU A 76 10.32 -13.60 2.31
C GLU A 76 9.40 -14.78 2.01
N LYS A 77 8.49 -15.11 2.94
CA LYS A 77 7.48 -16.15 2.74
C LYS A 77 6.56 -15.83 1.57
N VAL A 78 6.07 -14.60 1.47
CA VAL A 78 5.20 -14.16 0.36
C VAL A 78 5.96 -14.21 -0.97
N ASN A 79 7.20 -13.71 -1.02
CA ASN A 79 8.02 -13.75 -2.23
C ASN A 79 8.31 -15.18 -2.68
N LYS A 80 8.58 -16.09 -1.75
CA LYS A 80 8.76 -17.51 -2.04
C LYS A 80 7.48 -18.13 -2.61
N ALA A 81 6.33 -17.85 -2.02
CA ALA A 81 5.04 -18.33 -2.52
C ALA A 81 4.70 -17.77 -3.91
N LEU A 82 4.98 -16.49 -4.17
CA LEU A 82 4.78 -15.86 -5.47
C LEU A 82 5.69 -16.44 -6.55
N LYS A 83 6.95 -16.76 -6.23
CA LYS A 83 7.87 -17.45 -7.16
C LYS A 83 7.32 -18.84 -7.51
N GLN A 84 6.93 -19.61 -6.51
CA GLN A 84 6.34 -20.94 -6.71
C GLN A 84 5.06 -20.89 -7.56
N ALA A 85 4.18 -19.91 -7.32
CA ALA A 85 2.97 -19.72 -8.13
C ALA A 85 3.29 -19.36 -9.60
N LYS A 86 4.32 -18.53 -9.84
CA LYS A 86 4.77 -18.17 -11.19
C LYS A 86 5.38 -19.37 -11.93
N ASP A 87 6.16 -20.20 -11.24
CA ASP A 87 6.76 -21.40 -11.84
C ASP A 87 5.68 -22.43 -12.23
N VAL A 88 4.67 -22.63 -11.38
CA VAL A 88 3.51 -23.49 -11.68
C VAL A 88 2.71 -22.95 -12.86
N THR A 89 2.49 -21.63 -12.93
CA THR A 89 1.76 -21.00 -14.03
C THR A 89 2.53 -21.11 -15.36
N LYS A 90 3.86 -21.00 -15.32
CA LYS A 90 4.73 -21.18 -16.49
C LYS A 90 4.72 -22.63 -16.97
N SER A 91 4.83 -23.59 -16.06
CA SER A 91 4.75 -25.03 -16.36
C SER A 91 3.42 -25.41 -17.01
N ASN A 92 2.30 -24.88 -16.51
CA ASN A 92 0.98 -25.12 -17.10
C ASN A 92 0.82 -24.48 -18.48
N ARG A 93 1.33 -23.25 -18.70
CA ARG A 93 1.35 -22.62 -20.03
C ARG A 93 2.19 -23.40 -21.05
N GLU A 94 3.35 -23.92 -20.64
CA GLU A 94 4.21 -24.73 -21.52
C GLU A 94 3.57 -26.08 -21.88
N LYS A 95 2.78 -26.67 -20.97
CA LYS A 95 1.99 -27.89 -21.25
C LYS A 95 0.82 -27.61 -22.18
N GLU A 96 0.07 -26.53 -21.98
CA GLU A 96 -1.03 -26.12 -22.88
C GLU A 96 -0.55 -25.81 -24.30
N LEU A 97 0.65 -25.21 -24.45
CA LEU A 97 1.25 -24.93 -25.75
C LEU A 97 1.64 -26.23 -26.47
N LYS A 98 2.21 -27.21 -25.76
CA LYS A 98 2.54 -28.53 -26.32
C LYS A 98 1.32 -29.37 -26.69
N GLU A 99 0.23 -29.27 -25.92
CA GLU A 99 -1.03 -29.96 -26.25
C GLU A 99 -1.75 -29.32 -27.45
N LYS A 100 -1.59 -28.01 -27.66
CA LYS A 100 -2.11 -27.31 -28.86
C LYS A 100 -1.31 -27.62 -30.12
N GLU A 101 0.01 -27.78 -30.02
CA GLU A 101 0.85 -28.23 -31.14
C GLU A 101 0.56 -29.69 -31.53
N ALA A 102 0.15 -30.55 -30.59
CA ALA A 102 -0.22 -31.94 -30.86
C ALA A 102 -1.60 -32.13 -31.54
N LYS A 103 -2.46 -31.10 -31.63
CA LYS A 103 -3.82 -31.18 -32.19
C LYS A 103 -4.05 -30.38 -33.48
N GLY A 104 -2.99 -29.88 -34.14
CA GLY A 104 -3.09 -29.09 -35.36
C GLY A 104 -2.95 -29.89 -36.67
N THR A 105 -3.90 -30.76 -37.00
CA THR A 105 -4.15 -31.19 -38.40
C THR A 105 -5.66 -31.38 -38.58
N GLY A 106 -6.34 -30.42 -39.21
CA GLY A 106 -7.78 -30.54 -39.50
C GLY A 106 -8.54 -29.21 -39.56
N LYS A 107 -8.73 -28.74 -40.80
CA LYS A 107 -9.64 -27.74 -41.35
C LYS A 107 -10.88 -27.24 -40.56
N ASN A 108 -11.13 -25.95 -40.81
CA ASN A 108 -12.38 -25.28 -41.24
C ASN A 108 -13.38 -24.66 -40.24
N ASP A 109 -13.56 -23.35 -40.49
CA ASP A 109 -14.81 -22.62 -40.73
C ASP A 109 -15.63 -21.98 -39.60
N LEU A 110 -15.77 -20.67 -39.80
CA LEU A 110 -16.90 -19.76 -39.57
C LEU A 110 -17.30 -19.37 -38.14
N VAL A 111 -16.86 -18.14 -37.85
CA VAL A 111 -17.55 -17.06 -37.14
C VAL A 111 -19.08 -17.22 -37.01
N LYS A 112 -19.57 -17.16 -35.76
CA LYS A 112 -20.87 -16.54 -35.48
C LYS A 112 -20.85 -15.85 -34.12
N VAL A 113 -20.83 -14.53 -34.17
CA VAL A 113 -21.13 -13.64 -33.04
C VAL A 113 -22.63 -13.71 -32.77
N LYS A 114 -23.02 -13.95 -31.51
CA LYS A 114 -24.26 -13.41 -30.96
C LYS A 114 -24.16 -13.22 -29.45
N SER A 115 -24.54 -12.01 -29.07
CA SER A 115 -24.83 -11.46 -27.75
C SER A 115 -25.98 -12.17 -27.03
N GLU A 116 -25.92 -12.23 -25.70
CA GLU A 116 -27.02 -12.12 -24.72
C GLU A 116 -26.38 -12.19 -23.32
N GLN A 117 -26.49 -11.13 -22.51
CA GLN A 117 -27.46 -10.93 -21.42
C GLN A 117 -27.27 -11.83 -20.18
N GLU A 118 -27.09 -11.12 -19.06
CA GLU A 118 -27.38 -11.40 -17.64
C GLU A 118 -27.65 -12.84 -17.17
N GLY A 119 -26.98 -13.24 -16.09
CA GLY A 119 -27.39 -14.41 -15.31
C GLY A 119 -26.36 -14.78 -14.24
N GLU A 120 -26.77 -14.66 -12.98
CA GLU A 120 -26.04 -15.05 -11.79
C GLU A 120 -25.48 -16.47 -11.85
N ALA A 121 -24.26 -16.67 -11.35
CA ALA A 121 -23.81 -17.98 -10.89
C ALA A 121 -22.94 -17.83 -9.64
N LYS A 122 -23.51 -18.25 -8.52
CA LYS A 122 -22.81 -18.57 -7.26
C LYS A 122 -21.63 -19.50 -7.54
N GLY A 123 -20.44 -19.10 -7.09
CA GLY A 123 -19.25 -19.95 -7.03
C GLY A 123 -18.65 -19.88 -5.63
N HIS A 124 -19.03 -20.84 -4.79
CA HIS A 124 -18.48 -20.99 -3.45
C HIS A 124 -17.03 -21.49 -3.50
N ASN A 125 -16.23 -20.90 -2.61
CA ASN A 125 -15.12 -21.50 -1.89
C ASN A 125 -13.77 -21.67 -2.61
N SER A 126 -12.79 -20.84 -2.21
CA SER A 126 -11.44 -21.35 -1.98
C SER A 126 -10.73 -20.60 -0.84
N LYS A 127 -10.76 -21.25 0.33
CA LYS A 127 -9.70 -21.32 1.35
C LYS A 127 -9.24 -20.01 2.02
N SER A 128 -9.86 -19.81 3.18
CA SER A 128 -9.29 -19.22 4.41
C SER A 128 -7.82 -19.56 4.60
N GLY A 129 -6.97 -18.53 4.62
CA GLY A 129 -5.56 -18.64 4.96
C GLY A 129 -5.01 -17.29 5.41
N ARG A 130 -5.05 -17.05 6.73
CA ARG A 130 -4.16 -16.12 7.47
C ARG A 130 -4.45 -14.60 7.39
N ARG A 131 -5.63 -14.16 7.87
CA ARG A 131 -5.94 -12.73 8.17
C ARG A 131 -5.95 -12.36 9.68
N LYS A 132 -5.21 -13.09 10.52
CA LYS A 132 -5.41 -13.04 11.98
C LYS A 132 -4.46 -12.16 12.80
N LYS A 133 -3.48 -11.44 12.22
CA LYS A 133 -2.44 -10.75 13.02
C LYS A 133 -2.50 -9.23 13.08
N GLU A 134 -2.95 -8.55 12.02
CA GLU A 134 -2.98 -7.07 12.03
C GLU A 134 -3.90 -6.48 13.10
N PHE A 135 -4.97 -7.22 13.42
CA PHE A 135 -5.96 -6.84 14.40
C PHE A 135 -5.48 -7.04 15.85
N ASP A 136 -4.36 -7.72 16.10
CA ASP A 136 -3.90 -7.97 17.47
C ASP A 136 -3.00 -6.85 18.00
N HIS A 137 -2.70 -5.84 17.18
CA HIS A 137 -1.86 -4.72 17.58
C HIS A 137 -2.64 -3.69 18.38
N GLU A 138 -2.13 -3.32 19.57
CA GLU A 138 -2.75 -2.30 20.44
C GLU A 138 -2.97 -0.96 19.73
N GLU A 139 -2.02 -0.56 18.88
CA GLU A 139 -2.12 0.66 18.06
C GLU A 139 -3.30 0.62 17.06
N TYR A 140 -3.75 -0.58 16.64
CA TYR A 140 -4.90 -0.73 15.74
C TYR A 140 -6.22 -0.35 16.45
N TYR A 141 -6.33 -0.68 17.74
CA TYR A 141 -7.52 -0.41 18.56
C TYR A 141 -7.36 0.75 19.52
N LEU A 142 -6.39 1.63 19.26
CA LEU A 142 -6.15 2.80 20.09
C LEU A 142 -7.44 3.63 20.26
N LYS A 143 -7.80 3.89 21.52
CA LYS A 143 -9.00 4.66 21.89
C LYS A 143 -8.66 6.10 22.29
N GLU A 144 -7.39 6.40 22.44
CA GLU A 144 -6.89 7.74 22.75
C GLU A 144 -7.22 8.70 21.60
N LYS A 145 -7.70 9.89 21.96
CA LYS A 145 -8.00 10.94 20.99
C LYS A 145 -6.82 11.89 20.94
N PHE A 146 -6.31 12.14 19.75
CA PHE A 146 -5.35 13.21 19.51
C PHE A 146 -6.11 14.48 19.14
N GLU A 147 -5.70 15.62 19.72
CA GLU A 147 -6.29 16.92 19.41
C GLU A 147 -5.91 17.40 18.01
N THR A 148 -4.70 17.05 17.56
CA THR A 148 -4.16 17.40 16.25
C THR A 148 -3.54 16.19 15.55
N VAL A 149 -3.44 16.24 14.22
CA VAL A 149 -2.73 15.20 13.46
C VAL A 149 -1.25 15.17 13.85
N ILE A 150 -0.66 16.33 14.14
CA ILE A 150 0.75 16.46 14.55
C ILE A 150 1.03 15.70 15.85
N ASP A 151 0.13 15.73 16.83
CA ASP A 151 0.29 14.99 18.08
C ASP A 151 0.32 13.48 17.86
N SER A 152 -0.52 12.98 16.95
CA SER A 152 -0.55 11.55 16.62
C SER A 152 0.77 11.03 16.04
N LEU A 153 1.61 11.91 15.48
CA LEU A 153 2.94 11.53 14.98
C LEU A 153 3.85 11.05 16.10
N LYS A 154 3.62 11.43 17.36
CA LYS A 154 4.41 10.98 18.53
C LYS A 154 4.45 9.45 18.66
N ILE A 155 3.43 8.74 18.14
CA ILE A 155 3.36 7.28 18.16
C ILE A 155 4.50 6.63 17.37
N PHE A 156 4.96 7.25 16.27
CA PHE A 156 5.88 6.58 15.33
C PHE A 156 7.01 7.45 14.79
N LYS A 157 6.99 8.77 15.02
CA LYS A 157 7.92 9.70 14.38
C LYS A 157 9.39 9.42 14.67
N ASN A 158 9.71 8.76 15.78
CA ASN A 158 11.08 8.42 16.16
C ASN A 158 11.50 7.00 15.77
N ASP A 159 10.59 6.20 15.20
CA ASP A 159 10.88 4.81 14.86
C ASP A 159 11.82 4.72 13.65
N PRO A 160 12.69 3.70 13.60
CA PRO A 160 13.58 3.50 12.47
C PRO A 160 12.80 3.16 11.19
N LEU A 161 13.39 3.47 10.04
CA LEU A 161 12.85 3.05 8.76
C LEU A 161 13.13 1.56 8.52
N PHE A 162 12.17 0.87 7.93
CA PHE A 162 12.28 -0.56 7.67
C PHE A 162 13.12 -0.86 6.41
N PHE A 163 13.20 0.10 5.50
CA PHE A 163 13.99 0.08 4.27
C PHE A 163 14.23 1.51 3.78
N LYS A 164 15.22 1.70 2.92
CA LYS A 164 15.53 2.99 2.27
C LYS A 164 14.31 3.52 1.52
N PRO A 165 13.86 4.78 1.72
CA PRO A 165 12.72 5.34 1.00
C PRO A 165 12.84 5.15 -0.52
N GLY A 166 11.74 4.77 -1.18
CA GLY A 166 11.69 4.47 -2.61
C GLY A 166 12.16 3.08 -3.02
N SER A 167 12.86 2.33 -2.15
CA SER A 167 13.45 1.04 -2.53
C SER A 167 12.48 -0.15 -2.49
N GLN A 168 11.45 -0.08 -1.64
CA GLN A 168 10.49 -1.17 -1.47
C GLN A 168 9.08 -0.65 -1.20
N PHE A 169 8.08 -1.51 -1.42
CA PHE A 169 6.71 -1.25 -1.01
C PHE A 169 6.44 -1.79 0.39
N LEU A 170 5.75 -1.00 1.21
CA LEU A 170 5.15 -1.40 2.48
C LEU A 170 3.93 -0.56 2.76
N TYR A 171 2.77 -1.21 2.79
CA TYR A 171 1.54 -0.56 3.22
C TYR A 171 1.69 -0.02 4.65
N SER A 172 1.42 1.27 4.82
CA SER A 172 1.64 1.97 6.08
C SER A 172 0.52 2.97 6.35
N THR A 173 -0.28 2.71 7.38
CA THR A 173 -1.21 3.70 7.93
C THR A 173 -0.48 4.88 8.55
N HIS A 174 0.64 4.67 9.26
CA HIS A 174 1.43 5.76 9.84
C HIS A 174 2.01 6.70 8.78
N GLY A 175 2.40 6.17 7.62
CA GLY A 175 2.76 6.99 6.45
C GLY A 175 1.60 7.89 5.98
N PHE A 176 0.37 7.40 6.01
CA PHE A 176 -0.81 8.21 5.70
C PHE A 176 -1.20 9.19 6.81
N THR A 177 -0.92 8.87 8.08
CA THR A 177 -1.05 9.83 9.19
C THR A 177 -0.10 11.03 8.99
N LEU A 178 1.14 10.77 8.57
CA LEU A 178 2.06 11.84 8.20
C LEU A 178 1.57 12.61 6.96
N LEU A 179 1.01 11.92 5.95
CA LEU A 179 0.43 12.58 4.78
C LEU A 179 -0.74 13.50 5.16
N SER A 180 -1.60 13.11 6.09
CA SER A 180 -2.66 14.03 6.58
C SER A 180 -2.09 15.27 7.27
N ALA A 181 -0.98 15.16 8.01
CA ALA A 181 -0.32 16.32 8.60
C ALA A 181 0.26 17.24 7.51
N VAL A 182 0.83 16.67 6.44
CA VAL A 182 1.30 17.44 5.28
C VAL A 182 0.14 18.19 4.62
N VAL A 183 -1.01 17.53 4.41
CA VAL A 183 -2.22 18.14 3.83
C VAL A 183 -2.77 19.26 4.72
N GLU A 184 -2.88 19.03 6.03
CA GLU A 184 -3.29 20.04 7.01
C GLU A 184 -2.41 21.30 6.92
N ARG A 185 -1.08 21.12 6.93
CA ARG A 185 -0.12 22.23 6.87
C ARG A 185 -0.10 22.94 5.53
N ALA A 186 -0.20 22.20 4.42
CA ALA A 186 -0.24 22.79 3.08
C ALA A 186 -1.57 23.53 2.79
N SER A 187 -2.67 23.10 3.41
CA SER A 187 -3.98 23.75 3.24
C SER A 187 -4.20 24.96 4.17
N GLY A 188 -3.51 25.00 5.32
CA GLY A 188 -3.77 25.99 6.37
C GLY A 188 -5.04 25.74 7.19
N HIS A 189 -5.73 24.61 6.98
CA HIS A 189 -6.95 24.21 7.69
C HIS A 189 -6.71 22.88 8.41
N LYS A 190 -7.46 22.60 9.48
CA LYS A 190 -7.37 21.30 10.15
C LYS A 190 -7.76 20.20 9.17
N PHE A 191 -7.13 19.03 9.26
CA PHE A 191 -7.40 17.93 8.34
C PHE A 191 -8.86 17.44 8.34
N ALA A 192 -9.56 17.63 9.45
CA ALA A 192 -10.95 17.19 9.62
C ALA A 192 -11.99 18.21 9.14
N ASP A 193 -11.58 19.44 8.85
CA ASP A 193 -12.44 20.53 8.35
C ASP A 193 -12.53 20.49 6.82
#